data_AF-A0A5C3NVE9-F1
#
_entry.id   AF-A0A5C3NVE9-F1
#
_cell.length_a   1.000
_cell.length_b   1.000
_cell.length_c   1.000
_cell.angle_alpha   90.00
_cell.angle_beta   90.00
_cell.angle_gamma   90.00
#
_symmetry.space_group_name_H-M   'P 1'
#
loop_
_entity.id
_entity.type
_entity.pdbx_description
1 polymer ?
#
loop_
_entity_poly.entity_id
_entity_poly.type
_entity_poly.pdbx_seq_one_letter_code
_entity_poly.pdbx_strand_id
1 'polypeptide(L)'
;MAGLSCEEATQKARQLGSEITDAIESSKHEVRKFLHLDADQAGADVLAAGVEQRFKKINTDYRLTARCTLMKERSQLRRQGDSVSVYLYLASASRHEAVELLEEVQALHAVDLPMEARTALACSLTPLEQQVRQLDDCIEEIERFRNSWGDAVQVLMLERRDFTSATGALCLRPVSLNILIKPSLSHVSILHDAWIGWDDTLARVDMEVDLATELFAACEAGGMEEVPFETLRISLAELVKMKHAVGVTTSDCRRALQDLKNMDESFRTPVELRSAMPYLEGRSVSIEQLSNARAEFERLGRTVSAVCKDLSILRQGTRDLIDKATRTRRVL
;
A
#
# COMPACT_ATOMS: atom_id res chain seq x y z
N MET A 1 6.72 -34.46 51.73
CA MET A 1 6.06 -34.20 50.44
C MET A 1 5.60 -35.55 49.91
N ALA A 2 4.31 -35.73 49.65
CA ALA A 2 3.80 -37.00 49.11
C ALA A 2 4.41 -37.24 47.72
N GLY A 3 5.09 -38.36 47.52
CA GLY A 3 5.60 -38.77 46.21
C GLY A 3 4.43 -39.14 45.29
N LEU A 4 4.50 -38.72 44.03
CA LEU A 4 3.57 -39.16 42.98
C LEU A 4 3.62 -40.69 42.86
N SER A 5 2.47 -41.34 42.64
CA SER A 5 2.47 -42.77 42.30
C SER A 5 3.07 -42.98 40.90
N CYS A 6 3.51 -44.21 40.57
CA CYS A 6 4.05 -44.52 39.24
C CYS A 6 3.02 -44.27 38.12
N GLU A 7 1.74 -44.49 38.40
CA GLU A 7 0.63 -44.23 37.47
C GLU A 7 0.46 -42.72 37.22
N GLU A 8 0.42 -41.93 38.30
CA GLU A 8 0.31 -40.46 38.22
C GLU A 8 1.52 -39.84 37.51
N ALA A 9 2.72 -40.36 37.76
CA ALA A 9 3.95 -39.91 37.14
C ALA A 9 3.99 -40.24 35.63
N THR A 10 3.53 -41.42 35.23
CA THR A 10 3.44 -41.83 33.80
C THR A 10 2.42 -40.98 33.06
N GLN A 11 1.26 -40.73 33.66
CA GLN A 11 0.24 -39.84 33.09
C GLN A 11 0.79 -38.42 32.91
N LYS A 12 1.54 -37.92 33.90
CA LYS A 12 2.19 -36.61 33.84
C LYS A 12 3.28 -36.53 32.77
N ALA A 13 4.08 -37.59 32.60
CA ALA A 13 5.08 -37.67 31.53
C ALA A 13 4.43 -37.59 30.15
N ARG A 14 3.36 -38.37 29.91
CA ARG A 14 2.59 -38.33 28.67
C ARG A 14 1.97 -36.97 28.40
N GLN A 15 1.41 -36.34 29.44
CA GLN A 15 0.85 -35.00 29.31
C GLN A 15 1.93 -33.98 28.91
N LEU A 16 3.08 -33.98 29.59
CA LEU A 16 4.19 -33.08 29.27
C LEU A 16 4.74 -33.34 27.87
N GLY A 17 4.88 -34.59 27.47
CA GLY A 17 5.30 -34.98 26.13
C GLY A 17 4.35 -34.45 25.06
N SER A 18 3.04 -34.67 25.22
CA SER A 18 2.02 -34.14 24.31
C SER A 18 2.08 -32.62 24.21
N GLU A 19 2.20 -31.92 25.34
CA GLU A 19 2.28 -30.45 25.36
C GLU A 19 3.53 -29.92 24.62
N ILE A 20 4.65 -30.62 24.71
CA ILE A 20 5.88 -30.29 23.96
C ILE A 20 5.66 -30.52 22.46
N THR A 21 5.16 -31.70 22.09
CA THR A 21 4.91 -32.08 20.70
C THR A 21 3.95 -31.12 20.01
N ASP A 22 2.84 -30.78 20.67
CA ASP A 22 1.84 -29.84 20.15
C ASP A 22 2.43 -28.44 19.92
N ALA A 23 3.28 -27.97 20.84
CA ALA A 23 3.93 -26.66 20.72
C ALA A 23 4.92 -26.61 19.54
N ILE A 24 5.70 -27.68 19.36
CA ILE A 24 6.66 -27.81 18.24
C ILE A 24 5.91 -27.90 16.91
N GLU A 25 4.93 -28.79 16.80
CA GLU A 25 4.20 -28.99 15.53
C GLU A 25 3.42 -27.74 15.12
N SER A 26 2.81 -27.04 16.07
CA SER A 26 2.16 -25.76 15.82
C SER A 26 3.14 -24.72 15.26
N SER A 27 4.34 -24.62 15.83
CA SER A 27 5.38 -23.68 15.39
C SER A 27 5.91 -24.03 13.99
N LYS A 28 6.22 -25.31 13.74
CA LYS A 28 6.59 -25.81 12.41
C LYS A 28 5.49 -25.55 11.39
N HIS A 29 4.22 -25.70 11.78
CA HIS A 29 3.09 -25.43 10.89
C HIS A 29 3.00 -23.95 10.51
N GLU A 30 3.19 -23.02 11.45
CA GLU A 30 3.19 -21.59 11.14
C GLU A 30 4.31 -21.19 10.16
N VAL A 31 5.52 -21.70 10.36
CA VAL A 31 6.65 -21.46 9.45
C VAL A 31 6.34 -22.00 8.05
N ARG A 32 5.88 -23.26 7.95
CA ARG A 32 5.49 -23.90 6.67
C ARG A 32 4.43 -23.08 5.94
N LYS A 33 3.40 -22.64 6.65
CA LYS A 33 2.31 -21.82 6.10
C LYS A 33 2.79 -20.49 5.55
N PHE A 34 3.69 -19.80 6.26
CA PHE A 34 4.24 -18.52 5.82
C PHE A 34 5.11 -18.67 4.57
N LEU A 35 5.98 -19.70 4.55
CA LEU A 35 6.92 -19.95 3.46
C LEU A 35 6.29 -20.69 2.27
N HIS A 36 5.08 -21.22 2.41
CA HIS A 36 4.43 -22.11 1.45
C HIS A 36 5.27 -23.35 1.12
N LEU A 37 5.87 -23.95 2.15
CA LEU A 37 6.60 -25.21 2.02
C LEU A 37 5.62 -26.38 2.06
N ASP A 38 5.76 -27.32 1.12
CA ASP A 38 5.08 -28.61 1.18
C ASP A 38 5.62 -29.42 2.37
N ALA A 39 4.77 -30.23 3.00
CA ALA A 39 5.16 -31.02 4.17
C ALA A 39 6.36 -31.94 3.88
N ASP A 40 6.45 -32.48 2.67
CA ASP A 40 7.52 -33.38 2.22
C ASP A 40 8.85 -32.67 1.91
N GLN A 41 8.84 -31.33 1.83
CA GLN A 41 10.03 -30.50 1.57
C GLN A 41 10.48 -29.70 2.81
N ALA A 42 9.82 -29.89 3.95
CA ALA A 42 10.10 -29.11 5.15
C ALA A 42 11.36 -29.64 5.86
N GLY A 43 12.47 -28.94 5.71
CA GLY A 43 13.72 -29.19 6.42
C GLY A 43 14.48 -27.89 6.70
N ALA A 44 15.44 -27.95 7.62
CA ALA A 44 16.21 -26.78 8.04
C ALA A 44 16.94 -26.11 6.85
N ASP A 45 17.55 -26.90 5.96
CA ASP A 45 18.29 -26.44 4.77
C ASP A 45 17.44 -25.65 3.77
N VAL A 46 16.12 -25.81 3.81
CA VAL A 46 15.19 -25.29 2.80
C VAL A 46 14.58 -23.94 3.21
N LEU A 47 14.78 -23.52 4.47
CA LEU A 47 14.18 -22.30 5.02
C LEU A 47 14.69 -21.03 4.32
N ALA A 48 15.98 -20.94 4.05
CA ALA A 48 16.57 -19.79 3.35
C ALA A 48 16.00 -19.64 1.93
N ALA A 49 15.94 -20.75 1.19
CA ALA A 49 15.37 -20.80 -0.15
C ALA A 49 13.87 -20.47 -0.14
N GLY A 50 13.13 -20.96 0.86
CA GLY A 50 11.72 -20.65 1.05
C GLY A 50 11.47 -19.16 1.29
N VAL A 51 12.28 -18.51 2.13
CA VAL A 51 12.19 -17.05 2.38
C VAL A 51 12.49 -16.26 1.11
N GLU A 52 13.54 -16.62 0.36
CA GLU A 52 13.86 -15.98 -0.92
C GLU A 52 12.71 -16.12 -1.93
N GLN A 53 12.17 -17.33 -2.11
CA GLN A 53 11.06 -17.57 -3.02
C GLN A 53 9.81 -16.77 -2.62
N ARG A 54 9.52 -16.70 -1.32
CA ARG A 54 8.41 -15.92 -0.77
C ARG A 54 8.55 -14.44 -1.14
N PHE A 55 9.69 -13.81 -0.85
CA PHE A 55 9.93 -12.41 -1.20
C PHE A 55 9.94 -12.15 -2.71
N LYS A 56 10.45 -13.10 -3.51
CA LYS A 56 10.39 -13.01 -4.98
C LYS A 56 8.96 -13.01 -5.50
N LYS A 57 8.08 -13.84 -4.93
CA LYS A 57 6.66 -13.87 -5.28
C LYS A 57 5.96 -12.56 -4.93
N ILE A 58 6.12 -12.07 -3.70
CA ILE A 58 5.54 -10.79 -3.25
C ILE A 58 5.98 -9.64 -4.17
N ASN A 59 7.26 -9.62 -4.54
CA ASN A 59 7.81 -8.62 -5.46
C ASN A 59 7.16 -8.69 -6.85
N THR A 60 6.93 -9.90 -7.35
CA THR A 60 6.25 -10.11 -8.63
C THR A 60 4.80 -9.62 -8.59
N ASP A 61 4.05 -9.99 -7.54
CA ASP A 61 2.65 -9.59 -7.34
C ASP A 61 2.50 -8.08 -7.18
N TYR A 62 3.41 -7.44 -6.44
CA TYR A 62 3.48 -5.99 -6.28
C TYR A 62 3.69 -5.29 -7.64
N ARG A 63 4.67 -5.73 -8.43
CA ARG A 63 4.96 -5.15 -9.76
C ARG A 63 3.78 -5.30 -10.72
N LEU A 64 3.12 -6.45 -10.70
CA LEU A 64 1.93 -6.68 -11.50
C LEU A 64 0.82 -5.71 -11.12
N THR A 65 0.59 -5.52 -9.81
CA THR A 65 -0.39 -4.57 -9.30
C THR A 65 -0.07 -3.13 -9.72
N ALA A 66 1.18 -2.68 -9.53
CA ALA A 66 1.60 -1.35 -9.94
C ALA A 66 1.43 -1.12 -11.45
N ARG A 67 1.79 -2.12 -12.27
CA ARG A 67 1.59 -2.08 -13.73
C ARG A 67 0.10 -1.99 -14.10
N CYS A 68 -0.76 -2.77 -13.45
CA CYS A 68 -2.20 -2.73 -13.67
C CYS A 68 -2.79 -1.36 -13.31
N THR A 69 -2.37 -0.77 -12.19
CA THR A 69 -2.76 0.60 -11.80
C THR A 69 -2.35 1.59 -12.88
N LEU A 70 -1.07 1.62 -13.28
CA LEU A 70 -0.58 2.53 -14.32
C LEU A 70 -1.32 2.36 -15.66
N MET A 71 -1.67 1.13 -16.05
CA MET A 71 -2.47 0.89 -17.26
C MET A 71 -3.91 1.39 -17.15
N LYS A 72 -4.51 1.28 -15.96
CA LYS A 72 -5.84 1.84 -15.66
C LYS A 72 -5.79 3.37 -15.75
N GLU A 73 -4.79 3.99 -15.12
CA GLU A 73 -4.57 5.45 -15.17
C GLU A 73 -4.38 5.92 -16.62
N ARG A 74 -3.52 5.25 -17.39
CA ARG A 74 -3.32 5.50 -18.83
C ARG A 74 -4.64 5.49 -19.59
N SER A 75 -5.49 4.49 -19.33
CA SER A 75 -6.80 4.39 -20.01
C SER A 75 -7.75 5.50 -19.60
N GLN A 76 -7.73 5.93 -18.33
CA GLN A 76 -8.58 7.02 -17.85
C GLN A 76 -8.17 8.34 -18.50
N LEU A 77 -6.88 8.65 -18.50
CA LEU A 77 -6.34 9.86 -19.11
C LEU A 77 -6.53 9.87 -20.64
N ARG A 78 -6.27 8.77 -21.36
CA ARG A 78 -6.54 8.70 -22.81
C ARG A 78 -8.00 8.97 -23.18
N ARG A 79 -8.96 8.58 -22.33
CA ARG A 79 -10.37 8.89 -22.53
C ARG A 79 -10.67 10.38 -22.33
N GLN A 80 -9.86 11.07 -21.53
CA GLN A 80 -9.97 12.51 -21.30
C GLN A 80 -9.30 13.32 -22.43
N GLY A 81 -8.36 12.74 -23.20
CA GLY A 81 -7.76 13.37 -24.38
C GLY A 81 -6.72 14.45 -24.05
N ASP A 82 -6.43 15.34 -25.01
CA ASP A 82 -5.50 16.49 -24.86
C ASP A 82 -6.14 17.62 -24.03
N SER A 83 -6.83 17.26 -22.95
CA SER A 83 -7.78 18.13 -22.28
C SER A 83 -7.13 19.26 -21.50
N VAL A 84 -5.83 19.21 -21.21
CA VAL A 84 -5.07 20.39 -20.73
C VAL A 84 -5.15 21.50 -21.76
N SER A 85 -4.88 21.21 -23.04
CA SER A 85 -4.98 22.15 -24.15
C SER A 85 -6.42 22.63 -24.34
N VAL A 86 -7.40 21.74 -24.17
CA VAL A 86 -8.84 22.09 -24.25
C VAL A 86 -9.26 23.03 -23.11
N TYR A 87 -8.88 22.75 -21.87
CA TYR A 87 -9.21 23.60 -20.72
C TYR A 87 -8.56 24.97 -20.83
N LEU A 88 -7.30 25.04 -21.29
CA LEU A 88 -6.62 26.31 -21.56
C LEU A 88 -7.35 27.11 -22.63
N TYR A 89 -7.76 26.45 -23.72
CA TYR A 89 -8.54 27.08 -24.79
C TYR A 89 -9.89 27.62 -24.28
N LEU A 90 -10.64 26.80 -23.54
CA LEU A 90 -11.94 27.19 -22.99
C LEU A 90 -11.82 28.39 -22.04
N ALA A 91 -10.89 28.33 -21.08
CA ALA A 91 -10.67 29.42 -20.14
C ALA A 91 -10.23 30.72 -20.86
N SER A 92 -9.34 30.62 -21.84
CA SER A 92 -8.86 31.78 -22.62
C SER A 92 -9.97 32.41 -23.48
N ALA A 93 -10.78 31.59 -24.13
CA ALA A 93 -11.91 32.06 -24.94
C ALA A 93 -12.97 32.75 -24.06
N SER A 94 -13.32 32.14 -22.93
CA SER A 94 -14.26 32.72 -21.96
C SER A 94 -13.74 34.01 -21.34
N ARG A 95 -12.44 34.10 -21.06
CA ARG A 95 -11.80 35.33 -20.58
C ARG A 95 -11.94 36.45 -21.59
N HIS A 96 -11.65 36.18 -22.87
CA HIS A 96 -11.76 37.19 -23.92
C HIS A 96 -13.18 37.75 -24.02
N GLU A 97 -14.19 36.87 -24.04
CA GLU A 97 -15.60 37.28 -24.07
C GLU A 97 -16.00 38.09 -22.82
N ALA A 98 -15.51 37.72 -21.63
CA ALA A 98 -15.79 38.44 -20.40
C ALA A 98 -15.21 39.86 -20.40
N VAL A 99 -14.02 40.05 -20.97
CA VAL A 99 -13.37 41.35 -21.10
C VAL A 99 -14.12 42.25 -22.08
N GLU A 100 -14.52 41.72 -23.25
CA GLU A 100 -15.33 42.48 -24.21
C GLU A 100 -16.64 42.99 -23.57
N LEU A 101 -17.33 42.11 -22.84
CA LEU A 101 -18.57 42.47 -22.15
C LEU A 101 -18.34 43.53 -21.05
N LEU A 102 -17.22 43.44 -20.33
CA LEU A 102 -16.85 44.44 -19.31
C LEU A 102 -16.60 45.81 -19.96
N GLU A 103 -15.86 45.86 -21.07
CA GLU A 103 -15.59 47.09 -21.82
C GLU A 103 -16.88 47.71 -22.36
N GLU A 104 -17.83 46.91 -22.85
CA GLU A 104 -19.15 47.37 -23.30
C GLU A 104 -19.95 48.04 -22.17
N VAL A 105 -20.01 47.42 -20.98
CA VAL A 105 -20.72 47.98 -19.82
C VAL A 105 -20.05 49.28 -19.36
N GLN A 106 -18.72 49.31 -19.30
CA GLN A 106 -17.96 50.51 -18.93
C GLN A 106 -18.19 51.66 -19.92
N ALA A 107 -18.20 51.38 -21.23
CA ALA A 107 -18.49 52.38 -22.26
C ALA A 107 -19.90 52.96 -22.14
N LEU A 108 -20.90 52.13 -21.81
CA LEU A 108 -22.28 52.59 -21.58
C LEU A 108 -22.41 53.43 -20.30
N HIS A 109 -21.64 53.11 -19.26
CA HIS A 109 -21.62 53.88 -18.01
C HIS A 109 -20.96 55.26 -18.18
N ALA A 110 -20.15 55.46 -19.22
CA ALA A 110 -19.53 56.75 -19.55
C ALA A 110 -20.48 57.75 -20.24
N VAL A 111 -21.71 57.33 -20.58
CA VAL A 111 -22.74 58.15 -21.25
C VAL A 111 -23.87 58.49 -20.26
N ASP A 112 -24.56 59.61 -20.48
CA ASP A 112 -25.70 60.00 -19.63
C ASP A 112 -26.90 59.05 -19.81
N LEU A 113 -27.07 58.16 -18.83
CA LEU A 113 -28.21 57.24 -18.71
C LEU A 113 -29.07 57.59 -17.48
N PRO A 114 -30.37 57.26 -17.47
CA PRO A 114 -31.22 57.39 -16.28
C PRO A 114 -30.61 56.68 -15.06
N MET A 115 -30.79 57.27 -13.87
CA MET A 115 -30.15 56.82 -12.63
C MET A 115 -30.36 55.32 -12.35
N GLU A 116 -31.57 54.80 -12.57
CA GLU A 116 -31.89 53.38 -12.35
C GLU A 116 -31.09 52.44 -13.25
N ALA A 117 -30.92 52.79 -14.53
CA ALA A 117 -30.12 52.00 -15.49
C ALA A 117 -28.62 52.08 -15.16
N ARG A 118 -28.16 53.25 -14.73
CA ARG A 118 -26.77 53.47 -14.31
C ARG A 118 -26.42 52.63 -13.08
N THR A 119 -27.28 52.63 -12.07
CA THR A 119 -27.10 51.80 -10.86
C THR A 119 -27.15 50.32 -11.18
N ALA A 120 -28.07 49.87 -12.04
CA ALA A 120 -28.17 48.47 -12.43
C ALA A 120 -26.94 47.96 -13.20
N LEU A 121 -26.38 48.78 -14.11
CA LEU A 121 -25.13 48.47 -14.83
C LEU A 121 -23.91 48.56 -13.91
N ALA A 122 -23.88 49.51 -12.97
CA ALA A 122 -22.81 49.58 -11.97
C ALA A 122 -22.78 48.32 -11.09
N CYS A 123 -23.95 47.78 -10.73
CA CYS A 123 -24.05 46.52 -10.00
C CYS A 123 -23.58 45.29 -10.80
N SER A 124 -23.50 45.35 -12.14
CA SER A 124 -22.99 44.26 -12.97
C SER A 124 -21.47 44.34 -13.25
N LEU A 125 -20.84 45.49 -13.02
CA LEU A 125 -19.39 45.67 -13.21
C LEU A 125 -18.56 44.81 -12.24
N THR A 126 -18.81 44.92 -10.93
CA THR A 126 -18.01 44.22 -9.91
C THR A 126 -18.01 42.69 -10.08
N PRO A 127 -19.16 42.03 -10.35
CA PRO A 127 -19.18 40.59 -10.63
C PRO A 127 -18.42 40.20 -11.90
N LEU A 128 -18.45 41.02 -12.96
CA LEU A 128 -17.71 40.75 -14.19
C LEU A 128 -16.20 40.90 -14.00
N GLU A 129 -15.76 41.95 -13.31
CA GLU A 129 -14.34 42.13 -12.94
C GLU A 129 -13.83 40.96 -12.09
N GLN A 130 -14.64 40.49 -11.15
CA GLN A 130 -14.32 39.32 -10.34
C GLN A 130 -14.19 38.05 -11.21
N GLN A 131 -15.06 37.86 -12.19
CA GLN A 131 -14.98 36.70 -13.08
C GLN A 131 -13.78 36.73 -14.03
N VAL A 132 -13.43 37.90 -14.56
CA VAL A 132 -12.21 38.06 -15.38
C VAL A 132 -10.99 37.66 -14.56
N ARG A 133 -10.88 38.10 -13.29
CA ARG A 133 -9.78 37.68 -12.40
C ARG A 133 -9.78 36.18 -12.13
N GLN A 134 -10.95 35.57 -11.89
CA GLN A 134 -11.05 34.12 -11.68
C GLN A 134 -10.61 33.32 -12.92
N LEU A 135 -10.91 33.81 -14.13
CA LEU A 135 -10.45 33.21 -15.37
C LEU A 135 -8.94 33.38 -15.58
N ASP A 136 -8.38 34.54 -15.24
CA ASP A 136 -6.93 34.78 -15.22
C ASP A 136 -6.22 33.78 -14.29
N ASP A 137 -6.72 33.62 -13.05
CA ASP A 137 -6.18 32.68 -12.08
C ASP A 137 -6.25 31.23 -12.58
N CYS A 138 -7.37 30.83 -13.21
CA CYS A 138 -7.53 29.50 -13.80
C CYS A 138 -6.54 29.24 -14.93
N ILE A 139 -6.32 30.20 -15.83
CA ILE A 139 -5.36 30.08 -16.93
C ILE A 139 -3.95 29.89 -16.38
N GLU A 140 -3.57 30.71 -15.39
CA GLU A 140 -2.25 30.58 -14.75
C GLU A 140 -2.09 29.21 -14.09
N GLU A 141 -3.13 28.70 -13.43
CA GLU A 141 -3.10 27.38 -12.79
C GLU A 141 -2.94 26.23 -13.80
N ILE A 142 -3.61 26.30 -14.95
CA ILE A 142 -3.48 25.32 -16.05
C ILE A 142 -2.06 25.37 -16.65
N GLU A 143 -1.50 26.57 -16.82
CA GLU A 143 -0.13 26.74 -17.33
C GLU A 143 0.91 26.22 -16.34
N ARG A 144 0.75 26.53 -15.04
CA ARG A 144 1.59 25.96 -13.97
C ARG A 144 1.50 24.44 -13.95
N PHE A 145 0.31 23.88 -14.16
CA PHE A 145 0.10 22.44 -14.24
C PHE A 145 0.86 21.82 -15.43
N ARG A 146 0.73 22.43 -16.61
CA ARG A 146 1.44 21.99 -17.82
C ARG A 146 2.96 22.00 -17.63
N ASN A 147 3.49 23.04 -16.98
CA ASN A 147 4.93 23.18 -16.76
C ASN A 147 5.47 22.23 -15.67
N SER A 148 4.67 21.92 -14.65
CA SER A 148 5.12 21.11 -13.50
C SER A 148 4.87 19.61 -13.68
N TRP A 149 3.82 19.24 -14.42
CA TRP A 149 3.32 17.86 -14.52
C TRP A 149 3.15 17.37 -15.95
N GLY A 150 3.40 18.22 -16.96
CA GLY A 150 3.17 17.92 -18.36
C GLY A 150 3.90 16.68 -18.86
N ASP A 151 5.16 16.51 -18.47
CA ASP A 151 5.96 15.33 -18.85
C ASP A 151 5.35 14.02 -18.33
N ALA A 152 4.79 14.07 -17.12
CA ALA A 152 4.16 12.93 -16.47
C ALA A 152 2.88 12.51 -17.20
N VAL A 153 2.04 13.49 -17.54
CA VAL A 153 0.83 13.28 -18.33
C VAL A 153 1.18 12.77 -19.73
N GLN A 154 2.21 13.31 -20.38
CA GLN A 154 2.65 12.85 -21.70
C GLN A 154 3.07 11.39 -21.71
N VAL A 155 3.81 10.93 -20.69
CA VAL A 155 4.16 9.50 -20.55
C VAL A 155 2.91 8.63 -20.47
N LEU A 156 1.86 9.06 -19.74
CA LEU A 156 0.59 8.34 -19.66
C LEU A 156 -0.26 8.44 -20.93
N MET A 157 0.03 9.35 -21.86
CA MET A 157 -0.70 9.46 -23.13
C MET A 157 -0.09 8.63 -24.27
N LEU A 158 1.14 8.12 -24.09
CA LEU A 158 1.86 7.30 -25.08
C LEU A 158 1.03 6.10 -25.57
N GLU A 159 1.32 5.67 -26.80
CA GLU A 159 0.74 4.44 -27.36
C GLU A 159 1.09 3.21 -26.53
N ARG A 160 0.25 2.16 -26.60
CA ARG A 160 0.41 0.98 -25.75
C ARG A 160 1.82 0.39 -25.86
N ARG A 161 2.39 0.36 -27.06
CA ARG A 161 3.74 -0.16 -27.32
C ARG A 161 4.80 0.71 -26.64
N ASP A 162 4.77 2.01 -26.89
CA ASP A 162 5.76 2.96 -26.38
C ASP A 162 5.66 3.15 -24.87
N PHE A 163 4.43 3.20 -24.36
CA PHE A 163 4.14 3.17 -22.93
C PHE A 163 4.71 1.91 -22.28
N THR A 164 4.47 0.73 -22.86
CA THR A 164 4.97 -0.54 -22.29
C THR A 164 6.48 -0.63 -22.42
N SER A 165 7.09 -0.04 -23.44
CA SER A 165 8.55 0.04 -23.55
C SER A 165 9.14 0.97 -22.48
N ALA A 166 8.56 2.16 -22.29
CA ALA A 166 9.00 3.15 -21.32
C ALA A 166 8.80 2.66 -19.87
N THR A 167 7.63 2.09 -19.56
CA THR A 167 7.29 1.59 -18.22
C THR A 167 7.80 0.17 -17.97
N GLY A 168 7.91 -0.68 -18.98
CA GLY A 168 8.41 -2.05 -18.86
C GLY A 168 9.89 -2.11 -18.51
N ALA A 169 10.71 -1.23 -19.11
CA ALA A 169 12.12 -1.09 -18.73
C ALA A 169 12.32 -0.63 -17.27
N LEU A 170 11.27 -0.10 -16.64
CA LEU A 170 11.25 0.44 -15.28
C LEU A 170 10.65 -0.53 -14.26
N CYS A 171 9.46 -1.07 -14.54
CA CYS A 171 8.76 -2.04 -13.68
C CYS A 171 9.37 -3.44 -13.71
N LEU A 172 10.18 -3.77 -14.72
CA LEU A 172 10.82 -5.09 -14.84
C LEU A 172 12.24 -5.11 -14.28
N ARG A 173 12.81 -3.98 -13.82
CA ARG A 173 14.13 -4.02 -13.18
C ARG A 173 14.06 -4.85 -11.91
N PRO A 174 14.93 -5.85 -11.74
CA PRO A 174 14.96 -6.60 -10.49
C PRO A 174 15.33 -5.65 -9.35
N VAL A 175 14.39 -5.39 -8.43
CA VAL A 175 14.76 -4.97 -7.07
C VAL A 175 15.70 -6.06 -6.57
N SER A 176 16.90 -5.65 -6.16
CA SER A 176 17.90 -6.57 -5.65
C SER A 176 17.31 -7.29 -4.43
N LEU A 177 16.94 -8.56 -4.59
CA LEU A 177 16.45 -9.39 -3.48
C LEU A 177 17.46 -9.40 -2.32
N ASN A 178 18.73 -9.19 -2.62
CA ASN A 178 19.80 -9.03 -1.63
C ASN A 178 19.54 -7.90 -0.61
N ILE A 179 18.74 -6.88 -0.94
CA ILE A 179 18.40 -5.79 0.00
C ILE A 179 17.47 -6.30 1.12
N LEU A 180 16.66 -7.33 0.85
CA LEU A 180 15.73 -7.92 1.83
C LEU A 180 16.26 -9.21 2.43
N ILE A 181 16.94 -10.03 1.61
CA ILE A 181 17.52 -11.28 2.06
C ILE A 181 18.61 -11.02 3.09
N LYS A 182 19.52 -10.05 2.85
CA LYS A 182 20.61 -9.78 3.79
C LYS A 182 20.14 -9.41 5.21
N PRO A 183 19.18 -8.48 5.41
CA PRO A 183 18.62 -8.22 6.73
C PRO A 183 17.86 -9.41 7.32
N SER A 184 17.25 -10.26 6.49
CA SER A 184 16.49 -11.44 6.94
C SER A 184 17.35 -12.61 7.44
N LEU A 185 18.66 -12.64 7.13
CA LEU A 185 19.54 -13.77 7.42
C LEU A 185 19.58 -14.15 8.90
N SER A 186 19.56 -13.16 9.81
CA SER A 186 19.53 -13.42 11.26
C SER A 186 18.25 -14.16 11.67
N HIS A 187 17.10 -13.77 11.11
CA HIS A 187 15.82 -14.44 11.37
C HIS A 187 15.79 -15.85 10.77
N VAL A 188 16.37 -16.04 9.57
CA VAL A 188 16.50 -17.37 8.97
C VAL A 188 17.36 -18.29 9.83
N SER A 189 18.47 -17.80 10.38
CA SER A 189 19.32 -18.57 11.30
C SER A 189 18.54 -19.02 12.55
N ILE A 190 17.77 -18.11 13.16
CA ILE A 190 16.94 -18.43 14.34
C ILE A 190 15.95 -19.57 14.01
N LEU A 191 15.27 -19.48 12.87
CA LEU A 191 14.31 -20.51 12.45
C LEU A 191 14.99 -21.83 12.14
N HIS A 192 16.16 -21.80 11.51
CA HIS A 192 16.97 -22.97 11.19
C HIS A 192 17.42 -23.70 12.45
N ASP A 193 18.04 -22.99 13.39
CA ASP A 193 18.60 -23.58 14.60
C ASP A 193 17.49 -24.14 15.50
N ALA A 194 16.35 -23.45 15.56
CA ALA A 194 15.17 -23.95 16.25
C ALA A 194 14.60 -25.21 15.58
N TRP A 195 14.60 -25.29 14.25
CA TRP A 195 14.09 -26.46 13.54
C TRP A 195 14.89 -27.72 13.86
N ILE A 196 16.22 -27.63 13.80
CA ILE A 196 17.11 -28.71 14.20
C ILE A 196 16.88 -29.08 15.67
N GLY A 197 16.86 -28.08 16.55
CA GLY A 197 16.63 -28.30 17.97
C GLY A 197 15.28 -28.95 18.29
N TRP A 198 14.24 -28.68 17.50
CA TRP A 198 12.92 -29.30 17.65
C TRP A 198 12.91 -30.76 17.23
N ASP A 199 13.55 -31.12 16.12
CA ASP A 199 13.67 -32.52 15.69
C ASP A 199 14.39 -33.37 16.76
N ASP A 200 15.50 -32.85 17.29
CA ASP A 200 16.23 -33.48 18.38
C ASP A 200 15.40 -33.56 19.66
N THR A 201 14.62 -32.51 19.97
CA THR A 201 13.77 -32.48 21.17
C THR A 201 12.62 -33.49 21.08
N LEU A 202 11.98 -33.63 19.92
CA LEU A 202 10.91 -34.61 19.71
C LEU A 202 11.43 -36.04 19.93
N ALA A 203 12.57 -36.38 19.34
CA ALA A 203 13.17 -37.70 19.53
C ALA A 203 13.50 -37.99 21.01
N ARG A 204 13.98 -36.98 21.74
CA ARG A 204 14.24 -37.10 23.19
C ARG A 204 12.96 -37.22 24.01
N VAL A 205 11.90 -36.49 23.67
CA VAL A 205 10.60 -36.58 24.35
C VAL A 205 10.04 -37.99 24.21
N ASP A 206 10.07 -38.57 23.01
CA ASP A 206 9.60 -39.93 22.76
C ASP A 206 10.35 -40.94 23.64
N MET A 207 11.69 -40.86 23.70
CA MET A 207 12.51 -41.72 24.56
C MET A 207 12.15 -41.60 26.05
N GLU A 208 11.94 -40.38 26.57
CA GLU A 208 11.62 -40.16 27.99
C GLU A 208 10.19 -40.64 28.34
N VAL A 209 9.23 -40.50 27.40
CA VAL A 209 7.85 -40.98 27.57
C VAL A 209 7.78 -42.51 27.48
N ASP A 210 8.55 -43.13 26.58
CA ASP A 210 8.68 -44.58 26.47
C ASP A 210 9.32 -45.18 27.71
N LEU A 211 10.42 -44.59 28.20
CA LEU A 211 11.08 -45.00 29.44
C LEU A 211 10.11 -44.94 30.64
N ALA A 212 9.33 -43.87 30.77
CA ALA A 212 8.34 -43.76 31.84
C ALA A 212 7.24 -44.85 31.74
N THR A 213 6.83 -45.20 30.52
CA THR A 213 5.83 -46.24 30.26
C THR A 213 6.39 -47.64 30.54
N GLU A 214 7.63 -47.94 30.16
CA GLU A 214 8.31 -49.21 30.42
C GLU A 214 8.54 -49.45 31.92
N LEU A 215 8.97 -48.40 32.65
CA LEU A 215 9.15 -48.48 34.10
C LEU A 215 7.84 -48.74 34.84
N PHE A 216 6.72 -48.17 34.38
CA PHE A 216 5.39 -48.47 34.92
C PHE A 216 5.00 -49.94 34.69
N ALA A 217 5.20 -50.46 33.49
CA ALA A 217 4.92 -51.87 33.17
C ALA A 217 5.77 -52.84 34.02
N ALA A 218 7.03 -52.50 34.28
CA ALA A 218 7.91 -53.28 35.14
C ALA A 218 7.46 -53.28 36.62
N CYS A 219 6.89 -52.16 37.11
CA CYS A 219 6.28 -52.08 38.43
C CYS A 219 5.01 -52.96 38.55
N GLU A 220 4.13 -52.95 37.55
CA GLU A 220 2.90 -53.75 37.55
C GLU A 220 3.16 -55.27 37.49
N ALA A 221 4.20 -55.70 36.78
CA ALA A 221 4.57 -57.11 36.64
C ALA A 221 5.12 -57.75 37.94
N GLY A 222 5.20 -57.00 39.04
CA GLY A 222 5.44 -57.55 40.39
C GLY A 222 6.89 -57.87 40.74
N GLY A 223 7.87 -57.32 40.02
CA GLY A 223 9.28 -57.76 40.11
C GLY A 223 10.30 -56.78 40.67
N MET A 224 9.92 -55.60 41.16
CA MET A 224 10.89 -54.61 41.65
C MET A 224 10.49 -54.05 43.02
N GLU A 225 11.16 -54.52 44.06
CA GLU A 225 11.16 -53.84 45.38
C GLU A 225 11.88 -52.47 45.30
N GLU A 226 12.65 -52.20 44.25
CA GLU A 226 13.31 -50.91 44.02
C GLU A 226 13.46 -50.63 42.51
N VAL A 227 12.39 -50.25 41.80
CA VAL A 227 12.62 -49.31 40.69
C VAL A 227 13.05 -48.02 41.38
N PRO A 228 14.24 -47.46 41.12
CA PRO A 228 14.63 -46.22 41.76
C PRO A 228 13.63 -45.16 41.31
N PHE A 229 12.72 -44.78 42.20
CA PHE A 229 11.80 -43.64 42.03
C PHE A 229 12.55 -42.39 41.53
N GLU A 230 13.84 -42.32 41.88
CA GLU A 230 14.80 -41.36 41.39
C GLU A 230 14.96 -41.31 39.86
N THR A 231 14.96 -42.43 39.14
CA THR A 231 15.07 -42.46 37.67
C THR A 231 13.85 -41.84 36.99
N LEU A 232 12.64 -42.16 37.47
CA LEU A 232 11.39 -41.58 36.97
C LEU A 232 11.32 -40.07 37.28
N ARG A 233 11.80 -39.68 38.47
CA ARG A 233 11.89 -38.28 38.90
C ARG A 233 12.87 -37.48 38.02
N ILE A 234 14.00 -38.07 37.65
CA ILE A 234 14.98 -37.47 36.73
C ILE A 234 14.35 -37.28 35.35
N SER A 235 13.68 -38.30 34.81
CA SER A 235 13.01 -38.26 33.49
C SER A 235 11.94 -37.15 33.44
N LEU A 236 11.10 -37.08 34.49
CA LEU A 236 10.11 -36.00 34.63
C LEU A 236 10.75 -34.62 34.76
N ALA A 237 11.86 -34.50 35.49
CA ALA A 237 12.58 -33.24 35.60
C ALA A 237 13.18 -32.81 34.25
N GLU A 238 13.68 -33.75 33.46
CA GLU A 238 14.16 -33.49 32.09
C GLU A 238 13.02 -33.05 31.16
N LEU A 239 11.86 -33.72 31.17
CA LEU A 239 10.69 -33.27 30.39
C LEU A 239 10.23 -31.86 30.77
N VAL A 240 10.25 -31.51 32.06
CA VAL A 240 9.95 -30.14 32.51
C VAL A 240 10.97 -29.12 31.98
N LYS A 241 12.26 -29.45 32.00
CA LYS A 241 13.32 -28.61 31.43
C LYS A 241 13.15 -28.46 29.92
N MET A 242 12.87 -29.55 29.20
CA MET A 242 12.61 -29.55 27.76
C MET A 242 11.41 -28.66 27.43
N LYS A 243 10.29 -28.80 28.16
CA LYS A 243 9.11 -27.95 27.99
C LYS A 243 9.45 -26.47 28.12
N HIS A 244 10.26 -26.11 29.12
CA HIS A 244 10.69 -24.73 29.29
C HIS A 244 11.55 -24.25 28.11
N ALA A 245 12.54 -25.05 27.68
CA ALA A 245 13.41 -24.74 26.55
C ALA A 245 12.64 -24.60 25.22
N VAL A 246 11.67 -25.50 24.97
CA VAL A 246 10.76 -25.44 23.83
C VAL A 246 9.92 -24.18 23.87
N GLY A 247 9.43 -23.78 25.05
CA GLY A 247 8.71 -22.51 25.21
C GLY A 247 9.54 -21.30 24.79
N VAL A 248 10.82 -21.25 25.18
CA VAL A 248 11.75 -20.17 24.80
C VAL A 248 12.02 -20.16 23.29
N THR A 249 12.44 -21.29 22.72
CA THR A 249 12.75 -21.40 21.28
C THR A 249 11.53 -21.11 20.39
N THR A 250 10.34 -21.56 20.82
CA THR A 250 9.07 -21.25 20.16
C THR A 250 8.77 -19.75 20.17
N SER A 251 9.00 -19.08 21.30
CA SER A 251 8.83 -17.63 21.41
C SER A 251 9.77 -16.86 20.48
N ASP A 252 11.05 -17.26 20.44
CA ASP A 252 12.03 -16.65 19.55
C ASP A 252 11.68 -16.87 18.07
N CYS A 253 11.19 -18.06 17.70
CA CYS A 253 10.70 -18.35 16.36
C CYS A 253 9.50 -17.50 15.97
N ARG A 254 8.52 -17.35 16.85
CA ARG A 254 7.36 -16.49 16.57
C ARG A 254 7.77 -15.03 16.37
N ARG A 255 8.72 -14.53 17.16
CA ARG A 255 9.28 -13.19 16.97
C ARG A 255 9.96 -13.06 15.61
N ALA A 256 10.85 -14.00 15.27
CA ALA A 256 11.53 -14.00 13.97
C ALA A 256 10.54 -14.07 12.79
N LEU A 257 9.50 -14.91 12.88
CA LEU A 257 8.43 -14.97 11.89
C LEU A 257 7.65 -13.66 11.82
N GLN A 258 7.37 -13.01 12.94
CA GLN A 258 6.66 -11.73 12.96
C GLN A 258 7.50 -10.64 12.30
N ASP A 259 8.80 -10.60 12.55
CA ASP A 259 9.69 -9.64 11.90
C ASP A 259 9.72 -9.86 10.37
N LEU A 260 9.79 -11.12 9.92
CA LEU A 260 9.69 -11.46 8.50
C LEU A 260 8.34 -11.08 7.89
N LYS A 261 7.24 -11.23 8.63
CA LYS A 261 5.90 -10.77 8.20
C LYS A 261 5.84 -9.25 8.11
N ASN A 262 6.41 -8.52 9.07
CA ASN A 262 6.49 -7.07 9.02
C ASN A 262 7.31 -6.59 7.81
N MET A 263 8.37 -7.31 7.45
CA MET A 263 9.12 -7.08 6.20
C MET A 263 8.29 -7.38 4.95
N ASP A 264 7.53 -8.48 4.88
CA ASP A 264 6.56 -8.76 3.80
C ASP A 264 5.52 -7.63 3.70
N GLU A 265 4.93 -7.23 4.83
CA GLU A 265 3.97 -6.14 4.90
C GLU A 265 4.58 -4.81 4.46
N SER A 266 5.84 -4.51 4.77
CA SER A 266 6.51 -3.31 4.24
C SER A 266 6.63 -3.30 2.70
N PHE A 267 6.63 -4.49 2.07
CA PHE A 267 6.66 -4.63 0.62
C PHE A 267 5.26 -4.49 0.00
N ARG A 268 4.22 -4.91 0.74
CA ARG A 268 2.81 -4.84 0.32
C ARG A 268 2.16 -3.50 0.62
N THR A 269 2.44 -2.97 1.80
CA THR A 269 2.03 -1.65 2.24
C THR A 269 2.76 -0.68 1.33
N PRO A 270 2.04 0.24 0.68
CA PRO A 270 2.68 1.27 -0.11
C PRO A 270 3.45 2.18 0.85
N VAL A 271 4.67 1.79 1.23
CA VAL A 271 5.76 2.76 1.28
C VAL A 271 5.80 3.25 -0.14
N GLU A 272 5.32 4.47 -0.33
CA GLU A 272 4.90 5.04 -1.59
C GLU A 272 5.88 4.68 -2.71
N LEU A 273 5.44 4.79 -3.95
CA LEU A 273 6.32 4.67 -5.12
C LEU A 273 7.62 5.52 -5.05
N ARG A 274 7.74 6.40 -4.05
CA ARG A 274 8.96 6.95 -3.45
C ARG A 274 10.10 5.94 -3.26
N SER A 275 9.88 4.70 -2.81
CA SER A 275 10.99 3.75 -2.59
C SER A 275 11.52 3.11 -3.88
N ALA A 276 10.77 3.18 -4.99
CA ALA A 276 11.23 2.80 -6.31
C ALA A 276 11.90 3.99 -7.06
N MET A 277 11.84 5.23 -6.53
CA MET A 277 12.39 6.43 -7.17
C MET A 277 13.85 6.30 -7.62
N PRO A 278 14.79 5.75 -6.83
CA PRO A 278 16.19 5.65 -7.25
C PRO A 278 16.38 4.74 -8.48
N TYR A 279 15.43 3.83 -8.74
CA TYR A 279 15.47 2.92 -9.88
C TYR A 279 14.69 3.45 -11.10
N LEU A 280 13.83 4.46 -10.88
CA LEU A 280 13.00 5.14 -11.89
C LEU A 280 13.66 6.40 -12.48
N GLU A 281 14.77 6.86 -11.90
CA GLU A 281 15.54 8.06 -12.30
C GLU A 281 16.12 8.04 -13.74
N GLY A 282 15.94 6.95 -14.50
CA GLY A 282 16.36 6.87 -15.90
C GLY A 282 15.58 7.79 -16.86
N ARG A 283 14.38 8.26 -16.48
CA ARG A 283 13.63 9.35 -17.13
C ARG A 283 12.76 10.06 -16.09
N SER A 284 13.36 10.98 -15.35
CA SER A 284 12.88 12.15 -14.58
C SER A 284 11.46 12.25 -13.95
N VAL A 285 10.50 11.38 -14.24
CA VAL A 285 9.12 11.50 -13.74
C VAL A 285 8.86 10.44 -12.67
N SER A 286 8.61 10.89 -11.44
CA SER A 286 8.25 9.99 -10.33
C SER A 286 6.80 9.51 -10.44
N ILE A 287 6.47 8.35 -9.88
CA ILE A 287 5.06 7.87 -9.93
C ILE A 287 4.18 8.64 -8.94
N GLU A 288 4.77 9.16 -7.87
CA GLU A 288 4.13 10.20 -7.07
C GLU A 288 3.80 11.41 -7.94
N GLN A 289 4.68 11.74 -8.90
CA GLN A 289 4.40 12.83 -9.80
C GLN A 289 3.16 12.52 -10.69
N LEU A 290 3.05 11.30 -11.19
CA LEU A 290 1.91 10.86 -11.99
C LEU A 290 0.59 10.89 -11.21
N SER A 291 0.61 10.49 -9.93
CA SER A 291 -0.58 10.48 -9.07
C SER A 291 -1.06 11.89 -8.72
N ASN A 292 -0.13 12.78 -8.34
CA ASN A 292 -0.46 14.17 -8.02
C ASN A 292 -0.93 14.92 -9.28
N ALA A 293 -0.34 14.64 -10.45
CA ALA A 293 -0.80 15.18 -11.73
C ALA A 293 -2.29 14.87 -11.98
N ARG A 294 -2.76 13.66 -11.64
CA ARG A 294 -4.18 13.31 -11.83
C ARG A 294 -5.10 14.09 -10.89
N ALA A 295 -4.80 14.12 -9.60
CA ALA A 295 -5.64 14.81 -8.62
C ALA A 295 -5.76 16.29 -8.97
N GLU A 296 -4.64 16.90 -9.35
CA GLU A 296 -4.60 18.30 -9.79
C GLU A 296 -5.35 18.50 -11.12
N PHE A 297 -5.22 17.59 -12.08
CA PHE A 297 -5.95 17.67 -13.34
C PHE A 297 -7.48 17.58 -13.17
N GLU A 298 -7.96 16.66 -12.34
CA GLU A 298 -9.39 16.53 -12.02
C GLU A 298 -9.93 17.72 -11.23
N ARG A 299 -9.09 18.35 -10.40
CA ARG A 299 -9.43 19.59 -9.69
C ARG A 299 -9.55 20.76 -10.68
N LEU A 300 -8.55 20.95 -11.52
CA LEU A 300 -8.51 21.98 -12.56
C LEU A 300 -9.73 21.90 -13.49
N GLY A 301 -10.05 20.70 -14.00
CA GLY A 301 -11.22 20.52 -14.88
C GLY A 301 -12.55 20.91 -14.22
N ARG A 302 -12.69 20.69 -12.91
CA ARG A 302 -13.88 21.12 -12.14
C ARG A 302 -13.92 22.63 -11.96
N THR A 303 -12.79 23.25 -11.64
CA THR A 303 -12.68 24.70 -11.48
C THR A 303 -13.04 25.44 -12.78
N VAL A 304 -12.43 25.06 -13.91
CA VAL A 304 -12.69 25.68 -15.22
C VAL A 304 -14.17 25.56 -15.60
N SER A 305 -14.76 24.39 -15.41
CA SER A 305 -16.17 24.15 -15.71
C SER A 305 -17.11 25.03 -14.86
N ALA A 306 -16.81 25.19 -13.57
CA ALA A 306 -17.60 26.04 -12.67
C ALA A 306 -17.56 27.51 -13.09
N VAL A 307 -16.35 28.05 -13.32
CA VAL A 307 -16.15 29.45 -13.71
C VAL A 307 -16.83 29.75 -15.06
N CYS A 308 -16.70 28.86 -16.05
CA CYS A 308 -17.37 29.03 -17.35
C CYS A 308 -18.90 29.03 -17.23
N LYS A 309 -19.45 28.20 -16.33
CA LYS A 309 -20.89 28.15 -16.08
C LYS A 309 -21.39 29.46 -15.45
N ASP A 310 -20.69 29.98 -14.46
CA ASP A 310 -21.05 31.23 -13.80
C ASP A 310 -20.99 32.42 -14.76
N LEU A 311 -19.97 32.48 -15.62
CA LEU A 311 -19.88 33.47 -16.69
C LEU A 311 -21.07 33.39 -17.64
N SER A 312 -21.52 32.19 -18.02
CA SER A 312 -22.66 32.05 -18.94
C SER A 312 -23.96 32.64 -18.37
N ILE A 313 -24.17 32.51 -17.05
CA ILE A 313 -25.32 33.07 -16.33
C ILE A 313 -25.20 34.60 -16.27
N LEU A 314 -24.02 35.11 -15.89
CA LEU A 314 -23.75 36.54 -15.80
C LEU A 314 -23.86 37.23 -17.17
N ARG A 315 -23.34 36.60 -18.22
CA ARG A 315 -23.40 37.10 -19.59
C ARG A 315 -24.84 37.32 -20.04
N GLN A 316 -25.72 36.35 -19.79
CA GLN A 316 -27.13 36.47 -20.18
C GLN A 316 -27.78 37.65 -19.46
N GLY A 317 -27.62 37.73 -18.13
CA GLY A 317 -28.20 38.82 -17.33
C GLY A 317 -27.66 40.20 -17.73
N THR A 318 -26.36 40.32 -18.01
CA THR A 318 -25.74 41.59 -18.43
C THR A 318 -26.17 42.01 -19.83
N ARG A 319 -26.25 41.08 -20.81
CA ARG A 319 -26.72 41.42 -22.17
C ARG A 319 -28.17 41.92 -22.16
N ASP A 320 -29.04 41.32 -21.36
CA ASP A 320 -30.43 41.76 -21.21
C ASP A 320 -30.51 43.21 -20.64
N LEU A 321 -29.60 43.55 -19.71
CA LEU A 321 -29.48 44.91 -19.16
C LEU A 321 -28.94 45.92 -20.18
N ILE A 322 -27.92 45.55 -20.95
CA ILE A 322 -27.35 46.38 -22.03
C ILE A 322 -28.41 46.70 -23.09
N ASP A 323 -29.15 45.68 -23.54
CA ASP A 323 -30.22 45.86 -24.53
C ASP A 323 -31.31 46.80 -24.01
N LYS A 324 -31.70 46.65 -22.73
CA LYS A 324 -32.67 47.52 -22.09
C LYS A 324 -32.16 48.96 -21.98
N ALA A 325 -30.92 49.18 -21.56
CA ALA A 325 -30.31 50.50 -21.45
C ALA A 325 -30.19 51.18 -22.83
N THR A 326 -29.79 50.43 -23.85
CA THR A 326 -29.63 50.93 -25.23
C THR A 326 -30.97 51.32 -25.85
N ARG A 327 -32.04 50.56 -25.59
CA ARG A 327 -33.40 50.93 -26.02
C ARG A 327 -33.89 52.21 -25.34
N THR A 328 -33.69 52.34 -24.03
CA THR A 328 -34.06 53.55 -23.28
C THR A 328 -33.34 54.79 -23.82
N ARG A 329 -32.06 54.67 -24.20
CA ARG A 329 -31.29 55.75 -24.83
C ARG A 329 -31.84 56.20 -26.20
N ARG A 330 -32.48 55.32 -26.98
CA ARG A 330 -33.07 55.69 -28.29
C ARG A 330 -34.41 56.41 -28.18
N VAL A 331 -35.05 56.35 -27.00
CA VAL A 331 -36.36 56.95 -26.74
C VAL A 331 -36.21 58.34 -26.10
N LEU A 332 -35.04 58.65 -25.54
CA LEU A 332 -34.61 59.96 -25.07
C LEU A 332 -33.95 60.77 -26.20
#